data_AF-A0A661UH12-F1
#
_entry.id   AF-A0A661UH12-F1
#
_cell.length_a   1.000
_cell.length_b   1.000
_cell.length_c   1.000
_cell.angle_alpha   90.00
_cell.angle_beta   90.00
_cell.angle_gamma   90.00
#
_symmetry.space_group_name_H-M   'P 1'
#
loop_
_entity.id
_entity.type
_entity.pdbx_description
1 polymer ?
#
loop_
_entity_poly.entity_id
_entity_poly.type
_entity_poly.pdbx_seq_one_letter_code
_entity_poly.pdbx_strand_id
1 'polypeptide(L)'
;MEKLRNIKRAVIQHIGIVIGASLLAFSYSWFLIPYKISPGGVGGLSQILYHIFHIPAGTSMIILNIPLFVMSFVFLGKRFGARSIFGMVSSAFLTDLFSIPNLYKFGFIKDLSQ
;
A
#
# COMPACT_ATOMS: atom_id res chain seq x y z
N MET A 1 -21.27 9.04 27.95
CA MET A 1 -21.39 9.81 26.69
C MET A 1 -20.06 10.00 25.97
N GLU A 2 -18.98 10.42 26.65
CA GLU A 2 -17.69 10.73 26.00
C GLU A 2 -16.95 9.51 25.40
N LYS A 3 -16.99 8.34 26.07
CA LYS A 3 -16.40 7.09 25.57
C LYS A 3 -17.01 6.62 24.24
N LEU A 4 -18.34 6.72 24.08
CA LEU A 4 -19.04 6.34 22.84
C LEU A 4 -18.62 7.22 21.65
N ARG A 5 -18.41 8.52 21.89
CA ARG A 5 -17.98 9.48 20.86
C ARG A 5 -16.55 9.20 20.37
N ASN A 6 -15.66 8.78 21.27
CA ASN A 6 -14.29 8.39 20.92
C ASN A 6 -14.24 7.08 20.13
N ILE A 7 -15.08 6.10 20.48
CA ILE A 7 -15.22 4.83 19.74
C ILE A 7 -15.76 5.11 18.33
N LYS A 8 -16.82 5.91 18.19
CA LYS A 8 -17.38 6.25 16.87
C LYS A 8 -16.34 6.91 15.97
N ARG A 9 -15.53 7.84 16.50
CA ARG A 9 -14.42 8.47 15.75
C ARG A 9 -13.34 7.46 15.36
N ALA A 10 -12.95 6.56 16.26
CA ALA A 10 -11.97 5.53 15.96
C ALA A 10 -12.46 4.59 14.86
N VAL A 11 -13.72 4.15 14.91
CA VAL A 11 -14.34 3.28 13.90
C VAL A 11 -14.38 3.97 12.54
N ILE A 12 -14.83 5.22 12.47
CA ILE A 12 -14.85 5.99 11.22
C ILE A 12 -13.44 6.14 10.63
N GLN A 13 -12.43 6.39 11.47
CA GLN A 13 -11.03 6.47 11.02
C GLN A 13 -10.54 5.15 10.42
N HIS A 14 -10.81 4.01 11.06
CA HIS A 14 -10.38 2.71 10.53
C HIS A 14 -11.13 2.33 9.26
N ILE A 15 -12.44 2.61 9.18
CA ILE A 15 -13.23 2.40 7.96
C ILE A 15 -12.68 3.26 6.81
N GLY A 16 -12.36 4.54 7.08
CA GLY A 16 -11.75 5.42 6.08
C GLY A 16 -10.40 4.89 5.57
N ILE A 17 -9.56 4.36 6.46
CA ILE A 17 -8.29 3.71 6.08
C ILE A 17 -8.56 2.49 5.19
N VAL A 18 -9.51 1.63 5.55
CA VAL A 18 -9.85 0.43 4.78
C VAL A 18 -10.39 0.80 3.40
N ILE A 19 -11.28 1.79 3.30
CA ILE A 19 -11.82 2.25 2.01
C ILE A 19 -10.70 2.79 1.11
N GLY A 20 -9.82 3.63 1.66
CA GLY A 20 -8.66 4.14 0.93
C GLY A 20 -7.70 3.03 0.50
N ALA A 21 -7.46 2.06 1.38
CA ALA A 21 -6.65 0.88 1.11
C ALA A 21 -7.24 0.01 0.00
N SER A 22 -8.56 -0.21 -0.01
CA SER A 22 -9.26 -0.95 -1.07
C SER A 22 -9.16 -0.24 -2.41
N LEU A 23 -9.29 1.09 -2.44
CA LEU A 23 -9.15 1.87 -3.67
C LEU A 23 -7.71 1.79 -4.22
N LEU A 24 -6.71 1.95 -3.35
CA LEU A 24 -5.30 1.77 -3.70
C LEU A 24 -5.04 0.35 -4.23
N ALA A 25 -5.55 -0.67 -3.55
CA ALA A 25 -5.40 -2.05 -3.96
C ALA A 25 -6.00 -2.33 -5.35
N PHE A 26 -7.17 -1.78 -5.63
CA PHE A 26 -7.80 -1.88 -6.96
C PHE A 26 -6.95 -1.18 -8.03
N SER A 27 -6.47 0.04 -7.77
CA SER A 27 -5.57 0.75 -8.68
C SER A 27 -4.27 -0.04 -8.93
N TYR A 28 -3.68 -0.63 -7.90
CA TYR A 28 -2.46 -1.41 -8.02
C TYR A 28 -2.66 -2.68 -8.85
N SER A 29 -3.65 -3.49 -8.49
CA SER A 29 -3.89 -4.80 -9.10
C SER A 29 -4.39 -4.72 -10.54
N TRP A 30 -5.21 -3.72 -10.86
CA TRP A 30 -5.84 -3.62 -12.19
C TRP A 30 -5.14 -2.68 -13.16
N PHE A 31 -4.35 -1.72 -12.66
CA PHE A 31 -3.67 -0.73 -13.51
C PHE A 31 -2.15 -0.81 -13.39
N LEU A 32 -1.59 -0.62 -12.19
CA LEU A 32 -0.14 -0.47 -12.07
C LEU A 32 0.64 -1.74 -12.39
N ILE A 33 0.20 -2.88 -11.86
CA ILE A 33 0.85 -4.19 -12.08
C ILE A 33 0.77 -4.63 -13.57
N PRO A 34 -0.41 -4.72 -14.21
CA PRO A 34 -0.49 -5.22 -15.59
C PRO A 34 0.15 -4.29 -16.61
N TYR A 35 0.05 -2.97 -16.41
CA TYR A 35 0.66 -2.00 -17.32
C TYR A 35 2.10 -1.63 -16.97
N LYS A 36 2.71 -2.29 -15.96
CA LYS A 36 4.07 -2.00 -15.46
C LYS A 36 4.29 -0.53 -15.13
N ILE A 37 3.24 0.16 -14.70
CA ILE A 37 3.29 1.58 -14.31
C ILE A 37 3.73 1.63 -12.86
N SER A 38 4.84 2.30 -12.60
CA SER A 38 5.32 2.42 -11.24
C SER A 38 4.41 3.35 -10.42
N PRO A 39 3.91 2.91 -9.25
CA PRO A 39 3.18 3.80 -8.34
C PRO A 39 4.05 4.99 -7.97
N GLY A 40 3.56 6.21 -8.18
CA GLY A 40 4.28 7.42 -7.76
C GLY A 40 4.71 7.38 -6.29
N GLY A 41 5.77 8.14 -5.95
CA GLY A 41 6.37 8.15 -4.61
C GLY A 41 7.65 7.31 -4.52
N VAL A 42 7.89 6.66 -3.38
CA VAL A 42 9.15 5.94 -3.13
C VAL A 42 9.31 4.67 -3.98
N GLY A 43 8.20 3.96 -4.24
CA GLY A 43 8.18 2.82 -5.19
C GLY A 43 8.42 3.27 -6.64
N GLY A 44 7.87 4.43 -6.99
CA GLY A 44 8.13 5.17 -8.23
C GLY A 44 9.62 5.42 -8.44
N LEU A 45 10.19 6.11 -7.47
CA LEU A 45 11.61 6.46 -7.46
C LEU A 45 12.49 5.22 -7.50
N SER A 46 12.16 4.16 -6.76
CA SER A 46 12.98 2.95 -6.77
C SER A 46 12.99 2.23 -8.11
N GLN A 47 11.88 2.26 -8.88
CA GLN A 47 11.85 1.76 -10.26
C GLN A 47 12.69 2.61 -11.22
N ILE A 48 12.68 3.94 -11.06
CA ILE A 48 13.53 4.84 -11.85
C ILE A 48 15.02 4.56 -11.55
N LEU A 49 15.39 4.44 -10.28
CA LEU A 49 16.76 4.08 -9.89
C LEU A 49 17.18 2.71 -10.43
N TYR A 50 16.26 1.74 -10.45
CA TYR A 50 16.51 0.44 -11.08
C TYR A 50 16.82 0.58 -12.57
N HIS A 51 16.08 1.41 -13.29
CA HIS A 51 16.27 1.56 -14.74
C HIS A 51 17.54 2.33 -15.11
N ILE A 52 17.94 3.33 -14.31
CA ILE A 52 19.13 4.16 -14.58
C ILE A 52 20.41 3.50 -14.05
N PHE A 53 20.38 3.04 -12.79
CA PHE A 53 21.57 2.58 -12.07
C PHE A 53 21.66 1.06 -11.94
N HIS A 54 20.67 0.31 -12.43
CA HIS A 54 20.60 -1.15 -12.30
C HIS A 54 20.62 -1.64 -10.83
N ILE A 55 20.31 -0.75 -9.88
CA ILE A 55 20.22 -1.07 -8.45
C ILE A 55 18.87 -1.76 -8.21
N PRO A 56 18.82 -2.92 -7.54
CA PRO A 56 17.57 -3.60 -7.25
C PRO A 56 16.53 -2.66 -6.64
N ALA A 57 15.34 -2.61 -7.25
CA ALA A 57 14.28 -1.69 -6.83
C ALA A 57 13.90 -1.87 -5.35
N GLY A 58 13.94 -3.11 -4.83
CA GLY A 58 13.71 -3.38 -3.41
C GLY A 58 14.72 -2.70 -2.49
N THR A 59 16.01 -2.73 -2.85
CA THR A 59 17.08 -2.09 -2.09
C THR A 59 16.92 -0.56 -2.09
N SER A 60 16.70 0.04 -3.27
CA SER A 60 16.43 1.47 -3.41
C SER A 60 15.20 1.90 -2.61
N MET A 61 14.15 1.08 -2.60
CA MET A 61 12.92 1.34 -1.87
C MET A 61 13.14 1.34 -0.35
N ILE A 62 13.93 0.41 0.18
CA ILE A 62 14.28 0.38 1.61
C ILE A 62 15.12 1.60 2.00
N ILE A 63 16.17 1.91 1.22
CA ILE A 63 17.06 3.05 1.48
C ILE A 63 16.27 4.35 1.51
N LEU A 64 15.36 4.55 0.57
CA LEU A 64 14.53 5.75 0.51
C LEU A 64 13.43 5.78 1.59
N ASN A 65 12.89 4.64 2.01
CA ASN A 65 11.85 4.59 3.05
C ASN A 65 12.41 4.79 4.47
N ILE A 66 13.64 4.35 4.78
CA ILE A 66 14.25 4.52 6.10
C ILE A 66 14.19 5.99 6.60
N PRO A 67 14.68 7.00 5.85
CA PRO A 67 14.61 8.40 6.30
C PRO A 67 13.18 8.91 6.40
N LEU A 68 12.27 8.46 5.53
CA LEU A 68 10.85 8.82 5.59
C LEU A 68 10.15 8.25 6.83
N PHE A 69 10.48 7.01 7.21
CA PHE A 69 9.98 6.42 8.45
C PHE A 69 10.52 7.17 9.65
N VAL A 70 11.83 7.46 9.70
CA VAL A 70 12.43 8.26 10.77
C VAL A 70 11.75 9.62 10.88
N MET A 71 11.56 10.34 9.77
CA MET A 71 10.81 11.60 9.76
C MET A 71 9.37 11.41 10.25
N SER A 72 8.67 10.37 9.83
CA SER A 72 7.30 10.10 10.29
C SER A 72 7.23 9.86 11.81
N PHE A 73 8.21 9.14 12.38
CA PHE A 73 8.28 8.92 13.82
C PHE A 73 8.62 10.19 14.61
N VAL A 74 9.55 11.01 14.10
CA VAL A 74 10.01 12.24 14.77
C VAL A 74 8.98 13.37 14.65
N PHE A 75 8.42 13.62 13.47
CA PHE A 75 7.55 14.76 13.22
C PHE A 75 6.06 14.47 13.49
N LEU A 76 5.55 13.27 13.17
CA LEU A 76 4.12 12.93 13.30
C LEU A 76 3.83 12.06 14.55
N GLY A 77 4.86 11.53 15.18
CA GLY A 77 4.77 10.78 16.43
C GLY A 77 4.36 9.32 16.29
N LYS A 78 4.60 8.53 17.35
CA LYS A 78 4.44 7.06 17.37
C LYS A 78 3.03 6.57 16.99
N ARG A 79 1.98 7.33 17.33
CA ARG A 79 0.59 6.98 16.99
C ARG A 79 0.33 7.06 15.50
N PHE A 80 0.93 8.02 14.80
CA PHE A 80 0.80 8.13 13.35
C PHE A 80 1.57 7.01 12.65
N GLY A 81 2.81 6.75 13.07
CA GLY A 81 3.60 5.63 12.56
C GLY A 81 2.87 4.29 12.65
N ALA A 82 2.28 3.96 13.81
CA ALA A 82 1.50 2.74 13.98
C ALA A 82 0.28 2.65 13.04
N ARG A 83 -0.45 3.77 12.84
CA ARG A 83 -1.59 3.82 11.90
C ARG A 83 -1.15 3.70 10.44
N SER A 84 0.01 4.26 10.10
CA SER A 84 0.59 4.17 8.76
C SER A 84 1.01 2.74 8.43
N ILE A 85 1.63 2.04 9.38
CA ILE A 85 1.92 0.60 9.27
C ILE A 85 0.63 -0.19 9.10
N PHE A 86 -0.40 0.08 9.90
CA PHE A 86 -1.69 -0.59 9.77
C PHE A 86 -2.29 -0.39 8.37
N GLY A 87 -2.32 0.85 7.86
CA GLY A 87 -2.79 1.16 6.52
C GLY A 87 -1.97 0.48 5.41
N MET A 88 -0.64 0.44 5.55
CA MET A 88 0.26 -0.26 4.63
C MET A 88 -0.04 -1.77 4.59
N VAL A 89 -0.16 -2.42 5.76
CA VAL A 89 -0.46 -3.85 5.87
C VAL A 89 -1.85 -4.16 5.31
N SER A 90 -2.87 -3.37 5.66
CA SER A 90 -4.22 -3.54 5.11
C SER A 90 -4.25 -3.35 3.59
N SER A 91 -3.52 -2.36 3.06
CA SER A 91 -3.45 -2.12 1.62
C SER A 91 -2.74 -3.26 0.90
N ALA A 92 -1.63 -3.76 1.44
CA ALA A 92 -0.91 -4.91 0.89
C ALA A 92 -1.80 -6.16 0.86
N PHE A 93 -2.45 -6.48 1.97
CA PHE A 93 -3.37 -7.61 2.06
C PHE A 93 -4.54 -7.50 1.08
N LEU A 94 -5.16 -6.31 0.97
CA LEU A 94 -6.25 -6.07 0.02
C LEU A 94 -5.76 -6.12 -1.43
N THR A 95 -4.53 -5.66 -1.70
CA THR A 95 -3.92 -5.72 -3.05
C THR A 95 -3.73 -7.17 -3.47
N ASP A 96 -3.18 -8.01 -2.59
CA ASP A 96 -3.02 -9.44 -2.85
C ASP A 96 -4.36 -10.14 -3.00
N LEU A 97 -5.38 -9.77 -2.21
CA LEU A 97 -6.73 -10.30 -2.33
C LEU A 97 -7.40 -9.91 -3.66
N PHE A 98 -7.21 -8.68 -4.12
CA PHE A 98 -7.73 -8.17 -5.39
C PHE A 98 -6.83 -8.49 -6.61
N SER A 99 -5.66 -9.08 -6.40
CA SER A 99 -4.71 -9.36 -7.48
C SER A 99 -5.23 -10.49 -8.38
N ILE A 100 -5.27 -10.22 -9.68
CA ILE A 100 -5.77 -11.15 -10.72
C ILE A 100 -5.16 -12.57 -10.62
N PRO A 101 -3.85 -12.76 -10.36
CA PRO A 101 -3.26 -14.09 -10.18
C PRO A 101 -3.80 -14.86 -8.96
N ASN A 102 -4.14 -14.15 -7.86
CA ASN A 102 -4.73 -14.76 -6.68
C ASN A 102 -6.22 -15.02 -6.85
N LEU A 103 -6.96 -14.14 -7.54
CA LEU A 103 -8.35 -14.42 -7.95
C LEU A 103 -8.45 -15.61 -8.92
N TYR A 104 -7.46 -15.80 -9.79
CA TYR A 104 -7.35 -17.00 -10.63
C TYR A 104 -7.13 -18.26 -9.78
N LYS A 105 -6.21 -18.21 -8.80
CA LYS A 105 -5.99 -19.31 -7.83
C LYS A 105 -7.23 -19.62 -6.99
N PHE A 106 -8.03 -18.61 -6.66
CA PHE A 106 -9.30 -18.75 -5.94
C PHE A 106 -10.50 -19.11 -6.85
N GLY A 107 -10.31 -19.25 -8.16
CA GLY A 107 -11.33 -19.74 -9.09
C GLY A 107 -12.38 -18.72 -9.52
N PHE A 108 -12.18 -17.42 -9.28
CA PHE A 108 -13.13 -16.36 -9.64
C PHE A 108 -13.04 -15.90 -11.10
N ILE A 109 -11.91 -16.14 -11.78
CA ILE A 109 -11.72 -15.79 -13.20
C ILE A 109 -11.24 -17.04 -13.94
N LYS A 110 -12.10 -17.58 -14.82
CA LYS A 110 -11.71 -18.56 -15.85
C LYS A 110 -11.25 -17.78 -17.07
N ASP A 111 -10.06 -18.12 -17.56
CA ASP A 111 -9.33 -17.57 -18.71
C ASP A 111 -8.55 -16.26 -18.54
N LEU A 112 -7.22 -16.41 -18.48
CA LEU A 112 -6.23 -15.47 -19.00
C LEU A 112 -5.18 -16.29 -19.78
N SER A 113 -5.66 -17.09 -20.73
CA SER A 113 -4.84 -17.54 -21.85
C SER A 113 -4.99 -16.53 -22.98
N GLN A 114 -4.16 -15.49 -22.96
CA GLN A 114 -3.40 -14.97 -24.11
C GLN A 114 -2.47 -13.83 -23.67
#